data_AF-A0A4R6K6E9-F1
#
_entry.id   AF-A0A4R6K6E9-F1
#
_cell.length_a   1.000
_cell.length_b   1.000
_cell.length_c   1.000
_cell.angle_alpha   90.00
_cell.angle_beta   90.00
_cell.angle_gamma   90.00
#
_symmetry.space_group_name_H-M   'P 1'
#
loop_
_entity.id
_entity.type
_entity.pdbx_description
1 polymer ?
#
loop_
_entity_poly.entity_id
_entity_poly.type
_entity_poly.pdbx_seq_one_letter_code
_entity_poly.pdbx_strand_id
1 'polypeptide(L)'
;MKLDTVREDKAIQNLTTRLAENFADIHGDTVVQGEAAEKKVLPKVAPLFVDQGYTDTSSEGPFEDYLSLGMGKTPMVNVYEAQFADAAIHGKLKPGMVLMYPSPTVLSKHTLLSLTPEGDKLGMLLSIDVKLQQLAAQHGFRTADQDQFAKVVAQRKVPVAKEIIDVADTPTYDTLEHLLDGVSKSYR
;
A
#
# COMPACT_ATOMS: atom_id res chain seq x y z
N MET A 1 11.75 -25.44 -7.25
CA MET A 1 12.18 -24.05 -6.94
C MET A 1 10.91 -23.22 -6.96
N LYS A 2 10.35 -22.94 -5.76
CA LYS A 2 9.03 -22.32 -5.58
C LYS A 2 9.10 -20.83 -5.95
N LEU A 3 8.41 -20.46 -7.02
CA LEU A 3 8.14 -19.07 -7.40
C LEU A 3 6.84 -18.53 -6.78
N ASP A 4 6.15 -19.36 -5.99
CA ASP A 4 4.81 -19.04 -5.44
C ASP A 4 4.85 -18.22 -4.14
N THR A 5 5.97 -18.19 -3.41
CA THR A 5 6.06 -17.49 -2.12
C THR A 5 6.03 -15.97 -2.23
N VAL A 6 6.48 -15.39 -3.36
CA VAL A 6 6.49 -13.92 -3.55
C VAL A 6 5.09 -13.37 -3.87
N ARG A 7 4.19 -14.20 -4.40
CA ARG A 7 2.82 -13.81 -4.73
C ARG A 7 1.91 -13.77 -3.50
N GLU A 8 2.05 -14.73 -2.59
CA GLU A 8 1.31 -14.75 -1.32
C GLU A 8 1.71 -13.58 -0.40
N ASP A 9 3.00 -13.20 -0.40
CA ASP A 9 3.53 -12.11 0.43
C ASP A 9 2.96 -10.73 0.04
N LYS A 10 2.76 -10.47 -1.27
CA LYS A 10 2.14 -9.22 -1.74
C LYS A 10 0.67 -9.11 -1.36
N ALA A 11 -0.07 -10.22 -1.37
CA ALA A 11 -1.47 -10.26 -0.98
C ALA A 11 -1.64 -9.97 0.52
N ILE A 12 -0.80 -10.60 1.34
CA ILE A 12 -0.77 -10.40 2.78
C ILE A 12 -0.32 -8.99 3.12
N GLN A 13 0.71 -8.43 2.46
CA GLN A 13 1.13 -7.04 2.66
C GLN A 13 0.04 -6.04 2.27
N ASN A 14 -0.65 -6.25 1.14
CA ASN A 14 -1.78 -5.40 0.72
C ASN A 14 -2.91 -5.43 1.75
N LEU A 15 -3.27 -6.61 2.23
CA LEU A 15 -4.34 -6.76 3.22
C LEU A 15 -3.91 -6.16 4.57
N THR A 16 -2.64 -6.36 4.95
CA THR A 16 -2.05 -5.83 6.19
C THR A 16 -1.98 -4.31 6.19
N THR A 17 -1.54 -3.68 5.10
CA THR A 17 -1.52 -2.22 4.98
C THR A 17 -2.94 -1.65 5.00
N ARG A 18 -3.88 -2.24 4.25
CA ARG A 18 -5.30 -1.83 4.24
C ARG A 18 -5.94 -1.96 5.62
N LEU A 19 -5.59 -3.01 6.36
CA LEU A 19 -6.04 -3.20 7.73
C LEU A 19 -5.43 -2.14 8.65
N ALA A 20 -4.10 -1.97 8.65
CA ALA A 20 -3.42 -1.03 9.52
C ALA A 20 -3.92 0.42 9.33
N GLU A 21 -4.17 0.85 8.08
CA GLU A 21 -4.77 2.16 7.77
C GLU A 21 -6.18 2.29 8.37
N ASN A 22 -7.06 1.31 8.14
CA ASN A 22 -8.43 1.34 8.66
C ASN A 22 -8.46 1.23 10.20
N PHE A 23 -7.53 0.50 10.81
CA PHE A 23 -7.47 0.30 12.25
C PHE A 23 -6.96 1.53 13.01
N ALA A 24 -5.98 2.25 12.45
CA ALA A 24 -5.44 3.46 13.05
C ALA A 24 -6.47 4.62 13.03
N ASP A 25 -7.18 4.80 11.92
CA ASP A 25 -8.25 5.82 11.78
C ASP A 25 -9.39 5.57 12.79
N ILE A 26 -9.83 4.31 12.92
CA ILE A 26 -10.98 3.98 13.78
C ILE A 26 -10.64 3.99 15.28
N HIS A 27 -9.37 3.82 15.65
CA HIS A 27 -8.90 3.83 17.03
C HIS A 27 -8.26 5.16 17.45
N GLY A 28 -8.47 6.24 16.68
CA GLY A 28 -8.11 7.61 17.08
C GLY A 28 -6.61 7.76 17.36
N ASP A 29 -5.79 7.49 16.35
CA ASP A 29 -4.32 7.62 16.36
C ASP A 29 -3.57 6.65 17.27
N THR A 30 -4.28 5.74 17.95
CA THR A 30 -3.65 4.74 18.81
C THR A 30 -3.61 3.39 18.12
N VAL A 31 -2.42 2.79 17.99
CA VAL A 31 -2.26 1.45 17.42
C VAL A 31 -3.14 0.45 18.18
N VAL A 32 -3.92 -0.35 17.45
CA VAL A 32 -4.73 -1.42 18.04
C VAL A 32 -3.79 -2.44 18.67
N GLN A 33 -3.88 -2.61 19.98
CA GLN A 33 -3.08 -3.59 20.71
C GLN A 33 -3.93 -4.29 21.77
N GLY A 34 -3.86 -5.63 21.76
CA GLY A 34 -4.52 -6.49 22.72
C GLY A 34 -6.00 -6.75 22.43
N GLU A 35 -6.49 -7.85 23.01
CA GLU A 35 -7.80 -8.45 22.70
C GLU A 35 -8.98 -7.48 22.89
N ALA A 36 -8.94 -6.60 23.89
CA ALA A 36 -10.01 -5.64 24.15
C ALA A 36 -10.13 -4.59 23.03
N ALA A 37 -9.00 -4.11 22.50
CA ALA A 37 -8.98 -3.18 21.39
C ALA A 37 -9.41 -3.86 20.09
N GLU A 38 -8.92 -5.08 19.84
CA GLU A 38 -9.31 -5.90 18.68
C GLU A 38 -10.83 -6.11 18.62
N LYS A 39 -11.45 -6.54 19.73
CA LYS A 39 -12.90 -6.73 19.84
C LYS A 39 -13.71 -5.46 19.60
N LYS A 40 -13.15 -4.29 19.90
CA LYS A 40 -13.81 -3.00 19.70
C LYS A 40 -13.78 -2.55 18.24
N VAL A 41 -12.69 -2.85 17.52
CA VAL A 41 -12.49 -2.34 16.15
C VAL A 41 -12.98 -3.32 15.08
N LEU A 42 -12.89 -4.63 15.31
CA LEU A 42 -13.35 -5.65 14.37
C LEU A 42 -14.76 -5.42 13.80
N PRO A 43 -15.80 -5.10 14.61
CA PRO A 43 -17.14 -4.86 14.08
C PRO A 43 -17.26 -3.64 13.14
N LYS A 44 -16.31 -2.71 13.21
CA LYS A 44 -16.29 -1.51 12.36
C LYS A 44 -15.50 -1.73 11.08
N VAL A 45 -14.43 -2.53 11.13
CA VAL A 45 -13.54 -2.79 9.99
C VAL A 45 -14.07 -3.91 9.11
N ALA A 46 -14.60 -4.99 9.70
CA ALA A 46 -15.05 -6.15 8.92
C ALA A 46 -16.07 -5.81 7.80
N PRO A 47 -17.08 -4.94 8.02
CA PRO A 47 -17.98 -4.53 6.94
C PRO A 47 -17.27 -3.87 5.76
N LEU A 48 -16.21 -3.07 6.01
CA LEU A 48 -15.43 -2.43 4.94
C LEU A 48 -14.79 -3.45 4.00
N PHE A 49 -14.47 -4.65 4.49
CA PHE A 49 -13.89 -5.73 3.68
C PHE A 49 -14.95 -6.58 2.98
N VAL A 50 -16.06 -6.88 3.67
CA VAL A 50 -17.15 -7.68 3.12
C VAL A 50 -17.91 -6.92 2.02
N ASP A 51 -18.15 -5.62 2.20
CA ASP A 51 -18.87 -4.77 1.24
C ASP A 51 -18.09 -4.56 -0.06
N GLN A 52 -16.77 -4.81 -0.05
CA GLN A 52 -15.94 -4.77 -1.27
C GLN A 52 -16.09 -6.03 -2.14
N GLY A 53 -16.73 -7.08 -1.61
CA GLY A 53 -16.89 -8.36 -2.30
C GLY A 53 -15.55 -9.08 -2.52
N TYR A 54 -15.51 -9.95 -3.53
CA TYR A 54 -14.29 -10.66 -3.88
C TYR A 54 -13.31 -9.70 -4.57
N THR A 55 -12.23 -9.34 -3.88
CA THR A 55 -11.12 -8.58 -4.45
C THR A 55 -10.00 -9.53 -4.86
N ASP A 56 -9.30 -9.20 -5.94
CA ASP A 56 -8.11 -9.94 -6.33
C ASP A 56 -7.06 -9.95 -5.19
N THR A 57 -6.19 -10.95 -5.24
CA THR A 57 -5.06 -11.12 -4.30
C THR A 57 -4.06 -9.98 -4.36
N SER A 58 -4.11 -9.14 -5.39
CA SER A 58 -3.25 -7.97 -5.57
C SER A 58 -4.07 -6.70 -5.64
N SER A 59 -3.51 -5.58 -5.17
CA SER A 59 -4.05 -4.24 -5.41
C SER A 59 -4.09 -3.87 -6.90
N GLU A 60 -3.32 -4.57 -7.76
CA GLU A 60 -3.27 -4.34 -9.20
C GLU A 60 -4.61 -4.56 -9.89
N GLY A 61 -5.31 -5.67 -9.64
CA GLY A 61 -6.59 -5.98 -10.28
C GLY A 61 -7.67 -4.91 -10.01
N PRO A 62 -7.98 -4.60 -8.74
CA PRO A 62 -8.92 -3.53 -8.39
C PRO A 62 -8.50 -2.15 -8.93
N PHE A 63 -7.20 -1.87 -9.00
CA PHE A 63 -6.72 -0.60 -9.55
C PHE A 63 -6.85 -0.52 -11.07
N GLU A 64 -6.58 -1.60 -11.80
CA GLU A 64 -6.83 -1.67 -13.25
C GLU A 64 -8.31 -1.51 -13.58
N ASP A 65 -9.19 -2.13 -12.78
CA ASP A 65 -10.63 -1.92 -12.86
C ASP A 65 -11.02 -0.47 -12.61
N TYR A 66 -10.43 0.18 -11.60
CA TYR A 66 -10.63 1.60 -11.32
C TYR A 66 -10.20 2.48 -12.49
N LEU A 67 -9.00 2.25 -13.05
CA LEU A 67 -8.50 2.98 -14.22
C LEU A 67 -9.39 2.77 -15.45
N SER A 68 -9.85 1.55 -15.69
CA SER A 68 -10.57 1.15 -16.91
C SER A 68 -12.06 1.50 -16.87
N LEU A 69 -12.73 1.18 -15.76
CA LEU A 69 -14.18 1.26 -15.60
C LEU A 69 -14.61 2.51 -14.83
N GLY A 70 -13.69 3.13 -14.09
CA GLY A 70 -13.90 4.39 -13.40
C GLY A 70 -14.95 4.31 -12.28
N MET A 71 -15.47 5.48 -11.91
CA MET A 71 -16.36 5.64 -10.75
C MET A 71 -17.65 4.81 -10.80
N GLY A 72 -18.06 4.35 -11.99
CA GLY A 72 -19.31 3.59 -12.16
C GLY A 72 -19.25 2.18 -11.56
N LYS A 73 -18.09 1.52 -11.59
CA LYS A 73 -17.89 0.21 -10.97
C LYS A 73 -17.28 0.33 -9.58
N THR A 74 -16.22 1.13 -9.47
CA THR A 74 -15.41 1.26 -8.27
C THR A 74 -15.24 2.75 -7.98
N PRO A 75 -16.08 3.37 -7.15
CA PRO A 75 -15.99 4.81 -6.86
C PRO A 75 -14.72 5.16 -6.06
N MET A 76 -14.21 4.22 -5.26
CA MET A 76 -13.02 4.36 -4.44
C MET A 76 -12.26 3.02 -4.37
N VAL A 77 -10.94 3.07 -4.41
CA VAL A 77 -10.07 1.89 -4.29
C VAL A 77 -8.88 2.24 -3.40
N ASN A 78 -8.52 1.34 -2.48
CA ASN A 78 -7.28 1.46 -1.70
C ASN A 78 -6.12 0.84 -2.51
N VAL A 79 -5.08 1.64 -2.76
CA VAL A 79 -3.93 1.31 -3.60
C VAL A 79 -2.67 1.94 -3.03
N TYR A 80 -1.50 1.41 -3.39
CA TYR A 80 -0.25 2.10 -3.07
C TYR A 80 -0.11 3.42 -3.82
N GLU A 81 0.49 4.42 -3.16
CA GLU A 81 0.89 5.67 -3.81
C GLU A 81 1.73 5.40 -5.07
N ALA A 82 2.65 4.43 -5.02
CA ALA A 82 3.50 4.10 -6.15
C ALA A 82 2.71 3.65 -7.39
N GLN A 83 1.63 2.89 -7.21
CA GLN A 83 0.77 2.46 -8.33
C GLN A 83 0.03 3.66 -8.93
N PHE A 84 -0.51 4.54 -8.08
CA PHE A 84 -1.17 5.76 -8.55
C PHE A 84 -0.19 6.70 -9.26
N ALA A 85 0.99 6.90 -8.69
CA ALA A 85 2.03 7.75 -9.24
C ALA A 85 2.55 7.20 -10.58
N ASP A 86 2.80 5.89 -10.69
CA ASP A 86 3.17 5.24 -11.96
C ASP A 86 2.09 5.47 -13.03
N ALA A 87 0.81 5.24 -12.69
CA ALA A 87 -0.29 5.49 -13.61
C ALA A 87 -0.37 6.96 -14.04
N ALA A 88 -0.14 7.90 -13.13
CA ALA A 88 -0.11 9.33 -13.43
C ALA A 88 1.05 9.72 -14.34
N ILE A 89 2.27 9.25 -14.03
CA ILE A 89 3.49 9.50 -14.82
C ILE A 89 3.31 9.02 -16.26
N HIS A 90 2.65 7.88 -16.44
CA HIS A 90 2.41 7.26 -17.74
C HIS A 90 1.08 7.68 -18.39
N GLY A 91 0.38 8.69 -17.83
CA GLY A 91 -0.82 9.27 -18.45
C GLY A 91 -2.05 8.36 -18.49
N LYS A 92 -2.15 7.39 -17.57
CA LYS A 92 -3.28 6.45 -17.47
C LYS A 92 -4.47 7.00 -16.67
N LEU A 93 -4.30 8.11 -15.95
CA LEU A 93 -5.37 8.71 -15.13
C LEU A 93 -6.41 9.42 -16.00
N LYS A 94 -7.67 9.26 -15.62
CA LYS A 94 -8.81 9.99 -16.20
C LYS A 94 -9.13 11.24 -15.39
N PRO A 95 -9.75 12.28 -16.00
CA PRO A 95 -10.22 13.45 -15.26
C PRO A 95 -11.10 13.06 -14.06
N GLY A 96 -10.86 13.70 -12.91
CA GLY A 96 -11.59 13.45 -11.67
C GLY A 96 -11.00 12.35 -10.77
N MET A 97 -10.03 11.58 -11.25
CA MET A 97 -9.28 10.65 -10.39
C MET A 97 -8.32 11.44 -9.49
N VAL A 98 -8.46 11.27 -8.19
CA VAL A 98 -7.66 11.96 -7.17
C VAL A 98 -7.13 10.96 -6.15
N LEU A 99 -5.93 11.24 -5.63
CA LEU A 99 -5.35 10.48 -4.55
C LEU A 99 -5.71 11.14 -3.21
N MET A 100 -6.14 10.32 -2.25
CA MET A 100 -6.41 10.73 -0.88
C MET A 100 -5.51 9.93 0.06
N TYR A 101 -5.06 10.57 1.14
CA TYR A 101 -4.29 9.93 2.19
C TYR A 101 -5.14 9.87 3.46
N PRO A 102 -5.35 8.70 4.08
CA PRO A 102 -5.91 8.64 5.41
C PRO A 102 -4.97 9.35 6.39
N SER A 103 -5.54 9.89 7.47
CA SER A 103 -4.78 10.51 8.57
C SER A 103 -5.24 9.80 9.85
N PRO A 104 -4.39 8.97 10.47
CA PRO A 104 -3.01 8.69 10.08
C PRO A 104 -2.92 7.70 8.91
N THR A 105 -1.83 7.76 8.14
CA THR A 105 -1.51 6.83 7.05
C THR A 105 -0.52 5.77 7.50
N VAL A 106 -0.37 4.70 6.72
CA VAL A 106 0.71 3.73 6.90
C VAL A 106 1.70 3.83 5.74
N LEU A 107 3.00 3.80 6.05
CA LEU A 107 4.05 3.84 5.03
C LEU A 107 4.55 2.44 4.71
N SER A 108 4.26 1.95 3.49
CA SER A 108 4.78 0.68 3.02
C SER A 108 6.25 0.78 2.60
N LYS A 109 7.13 0.14 3.40
CA LYS A 109 8.57 0.06 3.11
C LYS A 109 8.90 -1.25 2.41
N HIS A 110 9.35 -1.16 1.15
CA HIS A 110 9.81 -2.31 0.39
C HIS A 110 11.25 -2.64 0.80
N THR A 111 11.43 -3.73 1.54
CA THR A 111 12.74 -4.16 2.04
C THR A 111 13.25 -5.35 1.24
N LEU A 112 14.50 -5.29 0.79
CA LEU A 112 15.20 -6.44 0.23
C LEU A 112 16.02 -7.12 1.33
N LEU A 113 15.71 -8.38 1.63
CA LEU A 113 16.56 -9.24 2.45
C LEU A 113 17.40 -10.14 1.53
N SER A 114 18.69 -9.90 1.51
CA SER A 114 19.66 -10.69 0.75
C SER A 114 20.04 -11.96 1.50
N LEU A 115 20.07 -13.08 0.79
CA LEU A 115 20.50 -14.39 1.32
C LEU A 115 21.84 -14.84 0.72
N THR A 116 22.36 -14.09 -0.26
CA THR A 116 23.63 -14.39 -0.95
C THR A 116 24.42 -13.11 -1.18
N PRO A 117 25.75 -13.20 -1.42
CA PRO A 117 26.58 -12.04 -1.75
C PRO A 117 26.12 -11.29 -3.01
N GLU A 118 25.56 -11.99 -4.00
CA GLU A 118 24.97 -11.37 -5.19
C GLU A 118 23.72 -10.58 -4.85
N GLY A 119 22.90 -11.09 -3.92
CA GLY A 119 21.76 -10.39 -3.35
C GLY A 119 22.18 -9.12 -2.61
N ASP A 120 23.27 -9.17 -1.83
CA ASP A 120 23.83 -7.99 -1.15
C ASP A 120 24.23 -6.92 -2.17
N LYS A 121 24.93 -7.34 -3.23
CA LYS A 121 25.33 -6.46 -4.32
C LYS A 121 24.11 -5.82 -5.00
N LEU A 122 23.05 -6.59 -5.23
CA LEU A 122 21.80 -6.08 -5.79
C LEU A 122 21.16 -5.04 -4.85
N GLY A 123 21.04 -5.32 -3.56
CA GLY A 123 20.48 -4.38 -2.58
C GLY A 123 21.26 -3.08 -2.49
N MET A 124 22.60 -3.18 -2.54
CA MET A 124 23.48 -2.03 -2.61
C MET A 124 23.20 -1.20 -3.86
N LEU A 125 23.21 -1.83 -5.05
CA LEU A 125 22.96 -1.13 -6.32
C LEU A 125 21.58 -0.48 -6.35
N LEU A 126 20.54 -1.19 -5.90
CA LEU A 126 19.19 -0.62 -5.80
C LEU A 126 19.13 0.61 -4.91
N SER A 127 20.05 0.78 -3.95
CA SER A 127 20.08 1.90 -3.00
C SER A 127 20.96 3.07 -3.46
N ILE A 128 22.10 2.79 -4.11
CA ILE A 128 23.12 3.82 -4.41
C ILE A 128 23.26 4.14 -5.91
N ASP A 129 22.82 3.25 -6.80
CA ASP A 129 22.94 3.48 -8.24
C ASP A 129 21.91 4.52 -8.67
N VAL A 130 22.41 5.66 -9.16
CA VAL A 130 21.58 6.80 -9.56
C VAL A 130 20.60 6.44 -10.67
N LYS A 131 20.97 5.55 -11.60
CA LYS A 131 20.06 5.16 -12.70
C LYS A 131 18.94 4.26 -12.18
N LEU A 132 19.24 3.35 -11.28
CA LEU A 132 18.22 2.50 -10.66
C LEU A 132 17.27 3.30 -9.78
N GLN A 133 17.79 4.24 -8.98
CA GLN A 133 16.97 5.18 -8.21
C GLN A 133 16.08 6.02 -9.14
N GLN A 134 16.64 6.56 -10.23
CA GLN A 134 15.86 7.32 -11.21
C GLN A 134 14.76 6.47 -11.86
N LEU A 135 15.04 5.21 -12.19
CA LEU A 135 14.06 4.29 -12.77
C LEU A 135 12.94 3.97 -11.76
N ALA A 136 13.29 3.72 -10.50
CA ALA A 136 12.30 3.51 -9.44
C ALA A 136 11.37 4.72 -9.28
N ALA A 137 11.92 5.95 -9.30
CA ALA A 137 11.13 7.18 -9.26
C ALA A 137 10.20 7.34 -10.48
N GLN A 138 10.64 6.94 -11.69
CA GLN A 138 9.80 6.91 -12.89
C GLN A 138 8.63 5.92 -12.79
N HIS A 139 8.76 4.90 -11.95
CA HIS A 139 7.71 3.95 -11.61
C HIS A 139 6.97 4.28 -10.30
N GLY A 140 7.03 5.54 -9.86
CA GLY A 140 6.22 6.02 -8.75
C GLY A 140 6.76 5.69 -7.35
N PHE A 141 7.92 5.03 -7.23
CA PHE A 141 8.49 4.70 -5.92
C PHE A 141 9.19 5.91 -5.30
N ARG A 142 8.97 6.11 -4.00
CA ARG A 142 9.84 6.98 -3.18
C ARG A 142 11.19 6.29 -3.00
N THR A 143 12.24 7.00 -3.41
CA THR A 143 13.63 6.52 -3.46
C THR A 143 14.41 6.97 -2.23
N ALA A 144 15.59 6.38 -2.02
CA ALA A 144 16.50 6.81 -0.95
C ALA A 144 16.99 8.25 -1.18
N ASP A 145 17.23 8.60 -2.44
CA ASP A 145 17.37 9.99 -2.87
C ASP A 145 15.96 10.59 -3.12
N GLN A 146 15.44 11.32 -2.15
CA GLN A 146 14.10 11.93 -2.20
C GLN A 146 13.94 12.92 -3.36
N ASP A 147 15.04 13.51 -3.84
CA ASP A 147 15.00 14.48 -4.92
C ASP A 147 14.63 13.82 -6.25
N GLN A 148 14.95 12.54 -6.47
CA GLN A 148 14.61 11.84 -7.72
C GLN A 148 13.10 11.75 -7.89
N PHE A 149 12.40 11.26 -6.87
CA PHE A 149 10.95 11.18 -6.87
C PHE A 149 10.31 12.56 -7.00
N ALA A 150 10.76 13.53 -6.18
CA ALA A 150 10.25 14.90 -6.22
C ALA A 150 10.39 15.56 -7.61
N LYS A 151 11.53 15.34 -8.29
CA LYS A 151 11.76 15.82 -9.66
C LYS A 151 10.78 15.20 -10.64
N VAL A 152 10.60 13.87 -10.61
CA VAL A 152 9.70 13.16 -11.54
C VAL A 152 8.26 13.63 -11.37
N VAL A 153 7.75 13.67 -10.14
CA VAL A 153 6.35 14.06 -9.88
C VAL A 153 6.10 15.53 -10.21
N ALA A 154 7.07 16.42 -9.98
CA ALA A 154 6.98 17.83 -10.37
C ALA A 154 6.97 18.00 -11.90
N GLN A 155 7.86 17.31 -12.62
CA GLN A 155 7.92 17.37 -14.09
C GLN A 155 6.63 16.85 -14.74
N ARG A 156 6.05 15.79 -14.16
CA ARG A 156 4.83 15.15 -14.65
C ARG A 156 3.54 15.74 -14.06
N LYS A 157 3.65 16.72 -13.15
CA LYS A 157 2.53 17.35 -12.43
C LYS A 157 1.63 16.33 -11.73
N VAL A 158 2.24 15.29 -11.15
CA VAL A 158 1.52 14.23 -10.45
C VAL A 158 1.03 14.76 -9.09
N PRO A 159 -0.26 14.61 -8.75
CA PRO A 159 -0.83 15.15 -7.52
C PRO A 159 -0.57 14.23 -6.32
N VAL A 160 0.69 14.13 -5.90
CA VAL A 160 1.08 13.42 -4.66
C VAL A 160 1.51 14.41 -3.58
N ALA A 161 1.38 14.00 -2.32
CA ALA A 161 1.91 14.77 -1.20
C ALA A 161 3.44 14.85 -1.29
N LYS A 162 4.01 16.02 -0.99
CA LYS A 162 5.48 16.18 -0.95
C LYS A 162 6.08 15.36 0.18
N GLU A 163 5.50 15.52 1.37
CA GLU A 163 5.90 14.86 2.60
C GLU A 163 4.71 14.08 3.17
N ILE A 164 5.00 12.91 3.73
CA ILE A 164 4.04 12.08 4.44
C ILE A 164 4.40 12.20 5.93
N ILE A 165 3.55 12.91 6.69
CA ILE A 165 3.86 13.33 8.06
C ILE A 165 3.18 12.41 9.08
N ASP A 166 1.87 12.26 8.95
CA ASP A 166 1.04 11.55 9.94
C ASP A 166 1.06 10.04 9.68
N VAL A 167 2.19 9.40 10.00
CA VAL A 167 2.39 7.96 9.79
C VAL A 167 2.17 7.22 11.10
N ALA A 168 1.16 6.36 11.14
CA ALA A 168 0.93 5.46 12.27
C ALA A 168 1.87 4.24 12.22
N ASP A 169 2.23 3.76 13.41
CA ASP A 169 2.85 2.45 13.57
C ASP A 169 1.83 1.34 13.28
N THR A 170 2.31 0.24 12.70
CA THR A 170 1.47 -0.94 12.47
C THR A 170 1.28 -1.73 13.77
N PRO A 171 0.13 -2.41 13.98
CA PRO A 171 0.00 -3.37 15.07
C PRO A 171 1.06 -4.47 15.01
N THR A 172 1.26 -5.18 16.11
CA THR A 172 2.15 -6.34 16.15
C THR A 172 1.66 -7.42 15.19
N TYR A 173 2.57 -8.28 14.74
CA TYR A 173 2.23 -9.42 13.89
C TYR A 173 1.08 -10.26 14.47
N ASP A 174 1.16 -10.63 15.75
CA ASP A 174 0.12 -11.43 16.42
C ASP A 174 -1.24 -10.72 16.41
N THR A 175 -1.29 -9.42 16.69
CA THR A 175 -2.54 -8.65 16.64
C THR A 175 -3.07 -8.55 15.20
N LEU A 176 -2.21 -8.36 14.19
CA LEU A 176 -2.64 -8.35 12.79
C LEU A 176 -3.25 -9.69 12.38
N GLU A 177 -2.64 -10.81 12.74
CA GLU A 177 -3.17 -12.15 12.47
C GLU A 177 -4.53 -12.36 13.15
N HIS A 178 -4.70 -11.96 14.41
CA HIS A 178 -6.00 -12.04 15.08
C HIS A 178 -7.08 -11.18 14.39
N LEU A 179 -6.71 -9.99 13.93
CA LEU A 179 -7.61 -9.10 13.20
C LEU A 179 -7.99 -9.69 11.83
N LEU A 180 -7.01 -10.27 11.11
CA LEU A 180 -7.21 -10.98 9.85
C LEU A 180 -8.16 -12.16 10.01
N ASP A 181 -7.96 -12.99 11.03
CA ASP A 181 -8.85 -14.09 11.38
C ASP A 181 -10.26 -13.60 11.72
N GLY A 182 -10.36 -12.49 12.46
CA GLY A 182 -11.63 -11.87 12.81
C GLY A 182 -12.41 -11.39 11.59
N VAL A 183 -11.74 -10.72 10.65
CA VAL A 183 -12.35 -10.28 9.39
C VAL A 183 -12.72 -11.49 8.52
N SER A 184 -11.84 -12.48 8.40
CA SER A 184 -12.08 -13.70 7.60
C SER A 184 -13.34 -14.45 8.04
N LYS A 185 -13.62 -14.51 9.35
CA LYS A 185 -14.85 -15.11 9.90
C LYS A 185 -16.14 -14.39 9.49
N SER A 186 -16.05 -13.18 8.93
CA SER A 186 -17.19 -12.37 8.51
C SER A 186 -17.61 -12.62 7.05
N TYR A 187 -16.79 -13.29 6.22
CA TYR A 187 -17.09 -13.65 4.83
C TYR A 187 -18.01 -14.88 4.68
N ARG A 188 -19.00 -15.04 5.57
CA ARG A 188 -19.91 -16.20 5.57
C ARG A 188 -20.91 -16.20 4.43
#